data_AF-A0A7C3JP36-F1
#
_entry.id   AF-A0A7C3JP36-F1
#
_cell.length_a   1.000
_cell.length_b   1.000
_cell.length_c   1.000
_cell.angle_alpha   90.00
_cell.angle_beta   90.00
_cell.angle_gamma   90.00
#
_symmetry.space_group_name_H-M   'P 1'
#
loop_
_entity.id
_entity.type
_entity.pdbx_description
1 polymer ?
#
loop_
_entity_poly.entity_id
_entity_poly.type
_entity_poly.pdbx_seq_one_letter_code
_entity_poly.pdbx_strand_id
1 'polypeptide(L)'
;MNGQSMERLMDVVLQMKINLAHISDTLHQQSFEIRQQVSAVFEEERQSLERCLGSIDEKLQECVGFVNDYRQLHATLAGMREKLIQLGAEPSALPSALPGESIEDAIMWRVQELRASGKLTA
;
A
#
# COMPACT_ATOMS: atom_id res chain seq x y z
N MET A 1 -72.58 6.00 -20.95
CA MET A 1 -71.23 6.58 -21.14
C MET A 1 -70.28 6.40 -19.96
N ASN A 2 -70.76 6.10 -18.73
CA ASN A 2 -69.87 5.96 -17.56
C ASN A 2 -69.12 4.62 -17.47
N GLY A 3 -69.69 3.51 -17.96
CA GLY A 3 -69.08 2.18 -17.89
C GLY A 3 -67.78 2.03 -18.71
N GLN A 4 -67.77 2.47 -19.97
CA GLN A 4 -66.59 2.44 -20.84
C GLN A 4 -65.42 3.32 -20.34
N SER A 5 -65.71 4.39 -19.59
CA SER A 5 -64.66 5.21 -18.99
C SER A 5 -64.06 4.56 -17.74
N MET A 6 -64.86 3.81 -16.99
CA MET A 6 -64.39 3.07 -15.82
C MET A 6 -63.55 1.85 -16.20
N GLU A 7 -63.93 1.14 -17.26
CA GLU A 7 -63.18 0.03 -17.84
C GLU A 7 -61.79 0.48 -18.34
N ARG A 8 -61.74 1.59 -19.09
CA ARG A 8 -60.45 2.18 -19.52
C ARG A 8 -59.55 2.62 -18.37
N LEU A 9 -60.12 3.18 -17.30
CA LEU A 9 -59.35 3.51 -16.10
C LEU A 9 -58.82 2.25 -15.41
N MET A 10 -59.62 1.18 -15.35
CA MET A 10 -59.21 -0.10 -14.77
C MET A 10 -58.05 -0.72 -15.57
N ASP A 11 -58.09 -0.67 -16.90
CA ASP A 11 -57.01 -1.13 -17.77
C ASP A 11 -55.72 -0.32 -17.56
N VAL A 12 -55.83 1.00 -17.48
CA VAL A 12 -54.67 1.88 -17.22
C VAL A 12 -54.06 1.57 -15.86
N VAL A 13 -54.88 1.39 -14.82
CA VAL A 13 -54.41 1.06 -13.47
C VAL A 13 -53.74 -0.31 -13.45
N LEU A 14 -54.30 -1.31 -14.15
CA LEU A 14 -53.72 -2.63 -14.25
C LEU A 14 -52.37 -2.59 -14.98
N GLN A 15 -52.29 -1.86 -16.10
CA GLN A 15 -51.05 -1.67 -16.84
C GLN A 15 -49.99 -0.94 -16.00
N MET A 16 -50.40 0.10 -15.26
CA MET A 16 -49.50 0.80 -14.33
C MET A 16 -49.00 -0.13 -13.23
N LYS A 17 -49.85 -1.01 -12.68
CA LYS A 17 -49.45 -2.01 -11.68
C LYS A 17 -48.39 -2.97 -12.24
N ILE A 18 -48.59 -3.47 -13.46
CA ILE A 18 -47.62 -4.36 -14.14
C ILE A 18 -46.30 -3.63 -14.37
N ASN A 19 -46.36 -2.39 -14.88
CA ASN A 19 -45.17 -1.59 -15.13
C ASN A 19 -44.40 -1.31 -13.84
N LEU A 20 -45.09 -0.98 -12.73
CA LEU A 20 -44.47 -0.76 -11.43
C LEU A 20 -43.83 -2.03 -10.86
N ALA A 21 -44.46 -3.19 -11.03
CA ALA A 21 -43.86 -4.46 -10.64
C ALA A 21 -42.56 -4.72 -11.41
N HIS A 22 -42.57 -4.54 -12.73
CA HIS A 22 -41.38 -4.70 -13.57
C HIS A 22 -40.26 -3.71 -13.20
N ILE A 23 -40.60 -2.44 -12.94
CA ILE A 23 -39.63 -1.43 -12.48
C ILE A 23 -39.03 -1.85 -11.13
N SER A 24 -39.87 -2.31 -10.19
CA SER A 24 -39.40 -2.78 -8.89
C SER A 24 -38.41 -3.94 -9.05
N ASP A 25 -38.72 -4.93 -9.88
CA ASP A 25 -37.82 -6.08 -10.11
C ASP A 25 -36.50 -5.65 -10.77
N THR A 26 -36.58 -4.74 -11.75
CA THR A 26 -35.39 -4.18 -12.42
C THR A 26 -34.50 -3.44 -11.44
N LEU A 27 -35.08 -2.60 -10.57
CA LEU A 27 -34.31 -1.86 -9.56
C LEU A 27 -33.68 -2.78 -8.52
N HIS A 28 -34.38 -3.85 -8.11
CA HIS A 28 -33.80 -4.86 -7.22
C HIS A 28 -32.60 -5.55 -7.86
N GLN A 29 -32.73 -5.94 -9.13
CA GLN A 29 -31.66 -6.57 -9.89
C GLN A 29 -30.46 -5.64 -10.04
N GLN A 30 -30.68 -4.40 -10.46
CA GLN A 30 -29.62 -3.39 -10.57
C GLN A 30 -28.94 -3.13 -9.23
N SER A 31 -29.71 -3.04 -8.14
CA SER A 31 -29.17 -2.85 -6.80
C SER A 31 -28.28 -4.02 -6.37
N PHE A 32 -28.67 -5.25 -6.74
CA PHE A 32 -27.86 -6.44 -6.49
C PHE A 32 -26.55 -6.44 -7.29
N GLU A 33 -26.61 -6.13 -8.58
CA GLU A 33 -25.45 -6.06 -9.46
C GLU A 33 -24.45 -4.99 -9.01
N ILE A 34 -24.95 -3.79 -8.65
CA ILE A 34 -24.11 -2.71 -8.11
C ILE A 34 -23.41 -3.16 -6.83
N ARG A 35 -24.12 -3.83 -5.91
CA ARG A 35 -23.51 -4.35 -4.68
C ARG A 35 -22.40 -5.35 -4.98
N GLN A 36 -22.60 -6.25 -5.94
CA GLN A 36 -21.57 -7.20 -6.34
C GLN A 36 -20.35 -6.52 -6.95
N GLN A 37 -20.56 -5.57 -7.85
CA GLN A 37 -19.46 -4.82 -8.49
C GLN A 37 -18.64 -4.04 -7.45
N VAL A 38 -19.31 -3.32 -6.54
CA VAL A 38 -18.62 -2.60 -5.46
C VAL A 38 -17.84 -3.56 -4.56
N SER A 39 -18.40 -4.72 -4.24
CA SER A 39 -17.71 -5.73 -3.43
C SER A 39 -16.48 -6.29 -4.14
N ALA A 40 -16.56 -6.51 -5.47
CA ALA A 40 -15.44 -6.98 -6.26
C ALA A 40 -14.30 -5.95 -6.32
N VAL A 41 -14.61 -4.68 -6.56
CA VAL A 41 -13.63 -3.59 -6.56
C VAL A 41 -12.99 -3.43 -5.18
N PHE A 42 -13.79 -3.49 -4.12
CA PHE A 42 -13.26 -3.42 -2.75
C PHE A 42 -12.26 -4.55 -2.48
N GLU A 43 -12.58 -5.77 -2.91
CA GLU A 43 -11.71 -6.92 -2.73
C GLU A 43 -10.41 -6.80 -3.55
N GLU A 44 -10.48 -6.26 -4.77
CA GLU A 44 -9.29 -5.99 -5.58
C GLU A 44 -8.38 -4.95 -4.91
N GLU A 45 -8.93 -3.85 -4.41
CA GLU A 45 -8.18 -2.83 -3.68
C GLU A 45 -7.58 -3.39 -2.38
N ARG A 46 -8.34 -4.22 -1.66
CA ARG A 46 -7.86 -4.92 -0.45
C ARG A 46 -6.64 -5.77 -0.77
N GLN A 47 -6.70 -6.58 -1.83
CA GLN A 47 -5.57 -7.40 -2.28
C GLN A 47 -4.41 -6.54 -2.77
N SER A 48 -4.69 -5.38 -3.36
CA SER A 48 -3.65 -4.43 -3.76
C SER A 48 -2.89 -3.85 -2.57
N LEU A 49 -3.61 -3.50 -1.50
CA LEU A 49 -3.01 -3.07 -0.24
C LEU A 49 -2.17 -4.18 0.42
N GLU A 50 -2.66 -5.41 0.42
CA GLU A 50 -1.90 -6.57 0.94
C GLU A 50 -0.61 -6.79 0.14
N ARG A 51 -0.66 -6.70 -1.20
CA ARG A 51 0.52 -6.77 -2.05
C ARG A 51 1.51 -5.64 -1.76
N CYS A 52 1.01 -4.43 -1.54
CA CYS A 52 1.84 -3.27 -1.19
C CYS A 52 2.57 -3.49 0.13
N LEU A 53 1.88 -4.00 1.16
CA LEU A 53 2.50 -4.37 2.44
C LEU A 53 3.57 -5.45 2.25
N GLY A 54 3.28 -6.50 1.48
CA GLY A 54 4.28 -7.53 1.17
C GLY A 54 5.53 -6.98 0.49
N SER A 55 5.39 -6.04 -0.45
CA SER A 55 6.53 -5.35 -1.06
C SER A 55 7.34 -4.51 -0.06
N ILE A 56 6.68 -3.90 0.93
CA ILE A 56 7.37 -3.17 2.01
C ILE A 56 8.19 -4.15 2.86
N ASP A 57 7.60 -5.28 3.24
CA ASP A 57 8.27 -6.29 4.06
C ASP A 57 9.50 -6.88 3.36
N GLU A 58 9.39 -7.19 2.07
CA GLU A 58 10.53 -7.64 1.25
C GLU A 58 11.66 -6.60 1.22
N LYS A 59 11.33 -5.32 1.05
CA LYS A 59 12.33 -4.24 1.06
C LYS A 59 12.96 -4.01 2.42
N LEU A 60 12.21 -4.19 3.50
CA LEU A 60 12.78 -4.16 4.85
C LEU A 60 13.76 -5.32 5.04
N GLN A 61 13.42 -6.53 4.57
CA GLN A 61 14.31 -7.68 4.63
C GLN A 61 15.60 -7.50 3.81
N GLU A 62 15.50 -6.94 2.59
CA GLU A 62 16.67 -6.54 1.81
C GLU A 62 17.52 -5.50 2.56
N CYS A 63 16.87 -4.52 3.19
CA CYS A 63 17.53 -3.47 3.96
C CYS A 63 18.35 -4.03 5.13
N VAL A 64 17.82 -5.05 5.82
CA VAL A 64 18.54 -5.79 6.87
C VAL A 64 19.85 -6.37 6.33
N GLY A 65 19.82 -6.98 5.14
CA GLY A 65 21.01 -7.50 4.46
C GLY A 65 22.05 -6.39 4.23
N PHE A 66 21.64 -5.27 3.64
CA PHE A 66 22.54 -4.14 3.39
C PHE A 66 23.13 -3.53 4.66
N VAL A 67 22.37 -3.45 5.75
CA VAL A 67 22.87 -2.95 7.04
C VAL A 67 23.95 -3.87 7.60
N ASN A 68 23.75 -5.19 7.54
CA ASN A 68 24.72 -6.17 8.01
C ASN A 68 26.00 -6.14 7.16
N ASP A 69 25.85 -6.11 5.84
CA ASP A 69 26.99 -6.01 4.92
C ASP A 69 27.80 -4.73 5.17
N TYR A 70 27.13 -3.60 5.39
CA TYR A 70 27.78 -2.34 5.72
C TYR A 70 28.59 -2.45 7.02
N ARG A 71 28.01 -3.02 8.09
CA ARG A 71 28.69 -3.22 9.37
C ARG A 71 29.94 -4.10 9.22
N GLN A 72 29.82 -5.21 8.48
CA GLN A 72 30.96 -6.10 8.23
C GLN A 72 32.07 -5.41 7.43
N LEU A 73 31.71 -4.69 6.36
CA LEU A 73 32.67 -3.94 5.54
C LEU A 73 33.33 -2.83 6.35
N HIS A 74 32.57 -2.12 7.19
CA HIS A 74 33.09 -1.08 8.06
C HIS A 74 34.11 -1.63 9.07
N ALA A 75 33.78 -2.75 9.74
CA ALA A 75 34.70 -3.42 10.65
C ALA A 75 35.99 -3.89 9.95
N THR A 76 35.85 -4.44 8.73
CA THR A 76 36.99 -4.84 7.91
C THR A 76 37.88 -3.66 7.55
N LEU A 77 37.26 -2.55 7.11
CA LEU A 77 37.95 -1.32 6.74
C LEU A 77 38.65 -0.68 7.94
N ALA A 78 38.02 -0.70 9.12
CA ALA A 78 38.62 -0.24 10.36
C ALA A 78 39.87 -1.05 10.72
N GLY A 79 39.81 -2.38 10.61
CA GLY A 79 40.98 -3.24 10.83
C GLY A 79 42.10 -3.03 9.81
N MET A 80 41.76 -2.79 8.53
CA MET A 80 42.75 -2.43 7.51
C MET A 80 43.41 -1.08 7.81
N ARG A 81 42.62 -0.08 8.22
CA ARG A 81 43.10 1.25 8.60
C ARG A 81 44.09 1.14 9.77
N GLU A 82 43.76 0.36 10.79
CA GLU A 82 44.64 0.14 11.94
C GLU A 82 45.98 -0.46 11.52
N LYS A 83 45.97 -1.49 10.66
CA LYS A 83 47.20 -2.08 10.12
C LYS A 83 48.03 -1.08 9.31
N LEU A 84 47.40 -0.23 8.51
CA LEU A 84 48.10 0.83 7.76
C LEU A 84 48.77 1.84 8.69
N ILE A 85 48.09 2.23 9.77
CA ILE A 85 48.67 3.12 10.80
C ILE A 85 49.88 2.45 11.46
N GLN A 86 49.78 1.16 11.80
CA GLN A 86 50.91 0.40 12.38
C GLN A 86 52.11 0.31 11.43
N LEU A 87 51.89 0.37 10.12
CA LEU A 87 52.95 0.42 9.11
C LEU A 87 53.47 1.84 8.84
N GLY A 88 53.01 2.85 9.60
CA GLY A 88 53.46 4.24 9.49
C GLY A 88 52.76 5.04 8.39
N ALA A 89 51.65 4.55 7.83
CA ALA A 89 50.84 5.31 6.89
C ALA A 89 49.79 6.19 7.59
N GLU A 90 49.33 7.23 6.91
CA GLU A 90 48.24 8.11 7.36
C GLU A 90 46.99 7.92 6.47
N PRO A 91 46.18 6.88 6.71
CA PRO A 91 44.99 6.62 5.90
C PRO A 91 43.89 7.68 6.09
N SER A 92 43.03 7.83 5.08
CA SER A 92 41.86 8.72 5.11
C SER A 92 40.78 8.28 6.11
N ALA A 93 40.01 9.26 6.61
CA ALA A 93 38.98 9.03 7.63
C ALA A 93 37.97 7.94 7.22
N LEU A 94 37.53 7.15 8.21
CA LEU A 94 36.50 6.14 7.99
C LEU A 94 35.14 6.81 7.74
N PRO A 95 34.29 6.20 6.90
CA PRO A 95 32.88 6.54 6.85
C PRO A 95 32.21 6.42 8.23
N SER A 96 31.16 7.19 8.46
CA SER A 96 30.39 7.14 9.71
C SER A 96 29.84 5.75 9.97
N ALA A 97 30.15 5.17 11.14
CA ALA A 97 29.57 3.90 11.54
C ALA A 97 28.05 4.02 11.72
N LEU A 98 27.32 2.93 11.45
CA LEU A 98 25.88 2.89 11.74
C LEU A 98 25.68 2.84 13.26
N PRO A 99 24.75 3.65 13.81
CA PRO A 99 24.46 3.63 15.23
C PRO A 99 23.62 2.41 15.62
N GLY A 100 23.76 2.00 16.88
CA GLY A 100 23.01 0.88 17.45
C GLY A 100 23.43 -0.49 16.91
N GLU A 101 23.15 -1.53 17.70
CA GLU A 101 23.28 -2.94 17.28
C GLU A 101 22.01 -3.39 16.52
N SER A 102 20.87 -2.77 16.81
CA SER A 102 19.59 -3.09 16.17
C SER A 102 19.52 -2.55 14.74
N ILE A 103 18.72 -3.20 13.89
CA ILE A 103 18.44 -2.70 12.54
C ILE A 103 17.47 -1.51 12.59
N GLU A 104 16.55 -1.51 13.55
CA GLU A 104 15.57 -0.43 13.75
C GLU A 104 16.26 0.92 13.97
N ASP A 105 17.29 0.95 14.82
CA ASP A 105 18.08 2.16 15.08
C ASP A 105 18.83 2.62 13.84
N ALA A 106 19.42 1.68 13.09
CA ALA A 106 20.16 1.99 11.87
C ALA A 106 19.25 2.57 10.78
N ILE A 107 18.06 1.97 10.58
CA ILE A 107 17.06 2.45 9.62
C ILE A 107 16.52 3.80 10.06
N MET A 108 16.12 3.96 11.33
CA MET A 108 15.59 5.21 11.85
C MET A 108 16.59 6.36 11.69
N TRP A 109 17.85 6.12 12.07
CA TRP A 109 18.92 7.09 11.88
C TRP A 109 19.09 7.46 10.39
N ARG A 110 19.06 6.46 9.49
CA ARG A 110 19.21 6.73 8.06
C ARG A 110 18.04 7.53 7.49
N VAL A 111 16.82 7.25 7.94
CA VAL A 111 15.62 8.02 7.56
C VAL A 111 15.73 9.46 8.03
N GLN A 112 16.22 9.70 9.25
CA GLN A 112 16.47 11.05 9.76
C GLN A 112 17.51 11.80 8.93
N GLU A 113 18.62 11.15 8.57
CA GLU A 113 19.65 11.72 7.69
C GLU A 113 19.11 12.07 6.30
N LEU A 114 18.26 11.22 5.73
CA LEU A 114 17.62 11.48 4.43
C LEU A 114 16.62 12.64 4.51
N ARG A 115 15.89 12.77 5.62
CA ARG A 115 15.02 13.94 5.87
C ARG A 115 15.83 15.21 6.05
N ALA A 116 16.89 15.18 6.86
CA ALA A 116 17.76 16.32 7.10
C ALA A 116 18.43 16.81 5.81
N SER A 117 18.76 15.88 4.91
CA SER A 117 19.32 16.20 3.58
C SER A 117 18.27 16.57 2.52
N GLY A 118 16.97 16.62 2.88
CA GLY A 118 15.88 16.97 1.97
C GLY A 118 15.58 15.92 0.89
N LYS A 119 16.17 14.73 0.99
CA LYS A 119 15.97 13.62 0.03
C LYS A 119 14.71 12.82 0.31
N LEU A 120 14.20 12.91 1.53
CA LEU A 120 12.93 12.35 1.95
C LEU A 120 11.98 13.50 2.26
N THR A 121 11.18 13.90 1.28
CA THR A 121 10.04 14.81 1.49
C THR A 121 8.79 13.97 1.67
N ALA A 122 8.09 14.18 2.80
CA ALA A 122 6.77 13.59 3.03
C ALA A 122 5.78 14.02 1.96
#